data_AF-A0A060UTA2-F1
#
_entry.id   AF-A0A060UTA2-F1
#
_cell.length_a   1.000
_cell.length_b   1.000
_cell.length_c   1.000
_cell.angle_alpha   90.00
_cell.angle_beta   90.00
_cell.angle_gamma   90.00
#
_symmetry.space_group_name_H-M   'P 1'
#
loop_
_entity.id
_entity.type
_entity.pdbx_description
1 polymer ?
#
loop_
_entity_poly.entity_id
_entity_poly.type
_entity_poly.pdbx_seq_one_letter_code
_entity_poly.pdbx_strand_id
1 'polypeptide(L)'
;MTQATTYRNTINDQCRAQDVQSFRQRHFYQWVFTDRFGYCMSHEGWPFFGFLRQQSEIICLACTDDGAIYESRMKIASIEQALARRLPQKALNDGEYVLMSLLDLAVNPDFFLSLPHKPVDPGLQLWEDDYTIILVAQLASPITQREAVQDLTEALFHWMDSELLLFLRDHIGRPTLGQYAYLRAAQTPETRAQRMRAMESAPSHCCSGLYQRISLKAGRPARHCEA
;
A
#
# COMPACT_ATOMS: atom_id res chain seq x y z
N MET A 1 -12.22 -6.25 -38.80
CA MET A 1 -11.75 -5.34 -37.73
C MET A 1 -12.24 -5.89 -36.42
N THR A 2 -11.40 -6.66 -35.73
CA THR A 2 -11.72 -7.37 -34.50
C THR A 2 -11.11 -6.57 -33.35
N GLN A 3 -11.95 -5.96 -32.52
CA GLN A 3 -11.49 -5.30 -31.29
C GLN A 3 -10.89 -6.34 -30.37
N ALA A 4 -9.58 -6.21 -30.12
CA ALA A 4 -8.84 -7.03 -29.18
C ALA A 4 -9.13 -6.52 -27.76
N THR A 5 -10.06 -7.16 -27.06
CA THR A 5 -10.21 -7.01 -25.61
C THR A 5 -9.10 -7.82 -24.96
N THR A 6 -7.97 -7.17 -24.69
CA THR A 6 -6.81 -7.82 -24.06
C THR A 6 -7.06 -7.98 -22.56
N TYR A 7 -7.30 -9.21 -22.13
CA TYR A 7 -7.24 -9.62 -20.74
C TYR A 7 -5.88 -10.30 -20.52
N ARG A 8 -5.01 -9.71 -19.69
CA ARG A 8 -3.72 -10.29 -19.32
C ARG A 8 -3.65 -10.42 -17.79
N ASN A 9 -4.34 -11.42 -17.26
CA ASN A 9 -3.96 -12.02 -15.97
C ASN A 9 -2.89 -13.06 -16.30
N THR A 10 -1.62 -12.68 -16.25
CA THR A 10 -0.49 -13.61 -16.44
C THR A 10 0.03 -14.17 -15.13
N ILE A 11 -0.87 -14.63 -14.25
CA ILE A 11 -0.51 -15.62 -13.23
C ILE A 11 -1.65 -16.63 -13.14
N ASN A 12 -1.65 -17.53 -14.12
CA ASN A 12 -2.38 -18.79 -14.24
C ASN A 12 -3.92 -18.83 -14.13
N ASP A 13 -4.51 -19.20 -15.27
CA ASP A 13 -5.69 -20.06 -15.33
C ASP A 13 -5.59 -21.20 -14.31
N GLN A 14 -6.60 -21.30 -13.44
CA GLN A 14 -6.88 -22.42 -12.53
C GLN A 14 -5.82 -22.74 -11.45
N CYS A 15 -5.56 -21.79 -10.54
CA CYS A 15 -4.95 -22.15 -9.25
C CYS A 15 -5.93 -22.99 -8.42
N ARG A 16 -5.56 -24.22 -8.06
CA ARG A 16 -6.30 -25.03 -7.06
C ARG A 16 -5.96 -24.53 -5.65
N ALA A 17 -6.78 -24.80 -4.64
CA ALA A 17 -6.54 -24.34 -3.27
C ALA A 17 -5.13 -24.66 -2.71
N GLN A 18 -4.55 -25.82 -3.04
CA GLN A 18 -3.15 -26.17 -2.70
C GLN A 18 -2.11 -25.33 -3.46
N ASP A 19 -2.42 -24.94 -4.70
CA ASP A 19 -1.58 -24.06 -5.51
C ASP A 19 -1.66 -22.61 -5.03
N VAL A 20 -2.83 -22.15 -4.54
CA VAL A 20 -3.01 -20.80 -3.96
C VAL A 20 -2.14 -20.61 -2.72
N GLN A 21 -2.12 -21.57 -1.80
CA GLN A 21 -1.27 -21.47 -0.61
C GLN A 21 0.22 -21.48 -0.99
N SER A 22 0.60 -22.34 -1.93
CA SER A 22 1.97 -22.39 -2.46
C SER A 22 2.36 -21.10 -3.18
N PHE A 23 1.43 -20.49 -3.92
CA PHE A 23 1.60 -19.19 -4.56
C PHE A 23 1.85 -18.11 -3.50
N ARG A 24 1.00 -17.99 -2.49
CA ARG A 24 1.15 -16.99 -1.42
C ARG A 24 2.48 -17.14 -0.69
N GLN A 25 2.88 -18.37 -0.36
CA GLN A 25 4.18 -18.64 0.26
C GLN A 25 5.39 -18.25 -0.60
N ARG A 26 5.25 -18.28 -1.93
CA ARG A 26 6.32 -17.88 -2.87
C ARG A 26 6.39 -16.37 -3.06
N HIS A 27 5.26 -15.67 -3.01
CA HIS A 27 5.20 -14.24 -3.36
C HIS A 27 5.08 -13.31 -2.15
N PHE A 28 4.69 -13.79 -0.97
CA PHE A 28 4.49 -12.99 0.22
C PHE A 28 5.41 -13.40 1.37
N TYR A 29 6.08 -12.42 1.97
CA TYR A 29 6.73 -12.54 3.28
C TYR A 29 5.69 -12.77 4.38
N GLN A 30 4.57 -12.07 4.26
CA GLN A 30 3.48 -12.05 5.22
C GLN A 30 2.20 -11.67 4.51
N TRP A 31 1.10 -12.31 4.88
CA TRP A 31 -0.24 -11.90 4.47
C TRP A 31 -1.24 -12.17 5.59
N VAL A 32 -2.21 -11.28 5.74
CA VAL A 32 -3.33 -11.42 6.67
C VAL A 32 -4.61 -11.07 5.94
N PHE A 33 -5.68 -11.81 6.20
CA PHE A 33 -6.96 -11.57 5.58
C PHE A 33 -8.10 -11.84 6.56
N THR A 34 -9.08 -10.93 6.52
CA THR A 34 -10.38 -11.02 7.16
C THR A 34 -11.44 -10.50 6.18
N ASP A 35 -12.72 -10.59 6.55
CA ASP A 35 -13.83 -9.99 5.80
C ASP A 35 -13.79 -8.45 5.78
N ARG A 36 -13.07 -7.83 6.74
CA ARG A 36 -13.02 -6.38 6.96
C ARG A 36 -11.74 -5.73 6.45
N PHE A 37 -10.62 -6.44 6.43
CA PHE A 37 -9.35 -5.94 5.93
C PHE A 37 -8.45 -7.08 5.49
N GLY A 38 -7.41 -6.73 4.75
CA GLY A 38 -6.29 -7.63 4.52
C GLY A 38 -5.07 -6.86 4.08
N TYR A 39 -3.91 -7.44 4.27
CA TYR A 39 -2.66 -6.89 3.77
C TYR A 39 -1.69 -8.00 3.38
N CYS A 40 -0.73 -7.65 2.52
CA CYS A 40 0.42 -8.46 2.22
C CYS A 40 1.68 -7.60 2.14
N MET A 41 2.80 -8.21 2.54
CA MET A 41 4.15 -7.73 2.27
C MET A 41 4.76 -8.70 1.28
N SER A 42 5.14 -8.23 0.09
CA SER A 42 5.49 -9.10 -1.03
C SER A 42 6.95 -8.99 -1.46
N HIS A 43 7.47 -10.09 -2.00
CA HIS A 43 8.79 -10.15 -2.66
C HIS A 43 8.77 -9.47 -4.04
N GLU A 44 7.59 -9.40 -4.64
CA GLU A 44 7.36 -8.96 -6.01
C GLU A 44 6.08 -8.12 -6.08
N GLY A 45 6.01 -7.22 -7.05
CA GLY A 45 4.86 -6.32 -7.18
C GLY A 45 4.94 -5.18 -6.20
N TRP A 46 3.89 -4.95 -5.43
CA TRP A 46 3.79 -3.85 -4.47
C TRP A 46 4.33 -4.27 -3.08
N PRO A 47 5.50 -3.75 -2.63
CA PRO A 47 6.16 -4.16 -1.38
C PRO A 47 5.24 -4.21 -0.15
N PHE A 48 4.29 -3.29 -0.09
CA PHE A 48 3.15 -3.36 0.82
C PHE A 48 1.89 -3.08 0.03
N PHE A 49 0.89 -3.94 0.20
CA PHE A 49 -0.46 -3.71 -0.26
C PHE A 49 -1.45 -4.06 0.85
N GLY A 50 -2.44 -3.23 1.05
CA GLY A 50 -3.51 -3.48 2.00
C GLY A 50 -4.86 -2.99 1.49
N PHE A 51 -5.93 -3.55 2.02
CA PHE A 51 -7.27 -3.04 1.81
C PHE A 51 -8.03 -2.99 3.13
N LEU A 52 -8.99 -2.07 3.19
CA LEU A 52 -9.89 -1.87 4.30
C LEU A 52 -11.31 -1.71 3.77
N ARG A 53 -12.22 -2.55 4.22
CA ARG A 53 -13.65 -2.49 3.93
C ARG A 53 -14.34 -1.55 4.92
N GLN A 54 -14.86 -0.44 4.41
CA GLN A 54 -15.77 0.46 5.11
C GLN A 54 -17.23 0.03 4.85
N GLN A 55 -18.22 0.78 5.36
CA GLN A 55 -19.64 0.46 5.15
C GLN A 55 -20.05 0.35 3.67
N SER A 56 -19.56 1.25 2.80
CA SER A 56 -19.97 1.31 1.39
C SER A 56 -18.83 1.18 0.39
N GLU A 57 -17.58 1.23 0.86
CA GLU A 57 -16.39 1.28 0.02
C GLU A 57 -15.26 0.40 0.53
N ILE A 58 -14.31 0.12 -0.36
CA ILE A 58 -13.02 -0.47 -0.05
C ILE A 58 -11.96 0.57 -0.34
N ILE A 59 -11.11 0.80 0.64
CA ILE A 59 -9.91 1.64 0.54
C ILE A 59 -8.72 0.70 0.39
N CYS A 60 -8.03 0.77 -0.73
CA CYS A 60 -6.79 0.05 -0.97
C CYS A 60 -5.60 1.00 -0.79
N LEU A 61 -4.52 0.51 -0.17
CA LEU A 61 -3.25 1.19 -0.01
C LEU A 61 -2.18 0.36 -0.71
N ALA A 62 -1.33 1.03 -1.48
CA ALA A 62 -0.18 0.41 -2.13
C ALA A 62 1.06 1.28 -1.94
N CYS A 63 2.15 0.67 -1.52
CA CYS A 63 3.39 1.38 -1.23
C CYS A 63 4.51 0.94 -2.16
N THR A 64 5.36 1.88 -2.55
CA THR A 64 6.57 1.63 -3.35
C THR A 64 7.81 1.53 -2.47
N ASP A 65 8.90 0.99 -3.00
CA ASP A 65 10.18 0.84 -2.28
C ASP A 65 10.76 2.18 -1.80
N ASP A 66 10.55 3.25 -2.58
CA ASP A 66 10.99 4.61 -2.28
C ASP A 66 10.08 5.34 -1.26
N GLY A 67 9.04 4.67 -0.75
CA GLY A 67 8.19 5.17 0.32
C GLY A 67 7.00 6.00 -0.14
N ALA A 68 6.71 6.06 -1.45
CA ALA A 68 5.46 6.65 -1.92
C ALA A 68 4.29 5.74 -1.58
N ILE A 69 3.18 6.34 -1.13
CA ILE A 69 1.94 5.63 -0.81
C ILE A 69 0.85 6.13 -1.73
N TYR A 70 0.11 5.20 -2.32
CA TYR A 70 -1.04 5.47 -3.15
C TYR A 70 -2.30 4.90 -2.49
N GLU A 71 -3.41 5.61 -2.65
CA GLU A 71 -4.73 5.12 -2.27
C GLU A 71 -5.61 4.90 -3.50
N SER A 72 -6.48 3.90 -3.41
CA SER A 72 -7.62 3.72 -4.30
C SER A 72 -8.89 3.52 -3.48
N ARG A 73 -9.98 4.16 -3.88
CA ARG A 73 -11.29 4.03 -3.21
C ARG A 73 -12.34 3.59 -4.20
N MET A 74 -13.08 2.55 -3.85
CA MET A 74 -14.08 1.96 -4.74
C MET A 74 -15.28 1.48 -3.96
N LYS A 75 -16.47 1.56 -4.55
CA LYS A 75 -17.67 0.92 -3.99
C LYS A 75 -17.47 -0.59 -3.89
N ILE A 76 -17.89 -1.20 -2.78
CA ILE A 76 -17.75 -2.64 -2.52
C ILE A 76 -18.32 -3.47 -3.70
N ALA A 77 -19.55 -3.16 -4.11
CA ALA A 77 -20.21 -3.91 -5.20
C ALA A 77 -19.43 -3.82 -6.52
N SER A 78 -18.81 -2.67 -6.82
CA SER A 78 -18.05 -2.47 -8.05
C SER A 78 -16.77 -3.30 -8.07
N ILE A 79 -16.05 -3.35 -6.95
CA ILE A 79 -14.80 -4.10 -6.87
C ILE A 79 -15.05 -5.60 -6.75
N GLU A 80 -16.04 -6.04 -5.98
CA GLU A 80 -16.45 -7.45 -5.92
C GLU A 80 -16.91 -7.94 -7.29
N GLN A 81 -17.69 -7.15 -8.03
CA GLN A 81 -18.08 -7.50 -9.40
C GLN A 81 -16.88 -7.54 -10.36
N ALA A 82 -15.95 -6.59 -10.24
CA ALA A 82 -14.75 -6.56 -11.06
C ALA A 82 -13.87 -7.78 -10.80
N LEU A 83 -13.68 -8.17 -9.53
CA LEU A 83 -12.90 -9.34 -9.13
C LEU A 83 -13.59 -10.64 -9.51
N ALA A 84 -14.91 -10.76 -9.30
CA ALA A 84 -15.67 -11.95 -9.68
C ALA A 84 -15.62 -12.24 -11.19
N ARG A 85 -15.57 -11.20 -12.04
CA ARG A 85 -15.35 -11.37 -13.50
C ARG A 85 -13.95 -11.89 -13.85
N ARG A 86 -12.99 -11.72 -12.94
CA ARG A 86 -11.59 -12.17 -13.11
C ARG A 86 -11.34 -13.55 -12.49
N LEU A 87 -12.23 -14.00 -11.60
CA LEU A 87 -12.10 -15.28 -10.92
C LEU A 87 -12.78 -16.40 -11.72
N PRO A 88 -12.18 -17.61 -11.77
CA PRO A 88 -12.86 -18.79 -12.30
C PRO A 88 -14.16 -19.04 -11.54
N GLN A 89 -15.25 -19.40 -12.22
CA GLN A 89 -16.55 -19.69 -11.58
C GLN A 89 -16.46 -20.75 -10.47
N LYS A 90 -15.50 -21.68 -10.57
CA LYS A 90 -15.26 -22.70 -9.55
C LYS A 90 -14.77 -22.11 -8.21
N ALA A 91 -13.88 -21.11 -8.25
CA ALA A 91 -13.37 -20.43 -7.05
C ALA A 91 -14.49 -19.69 -6.29
N LEU A 92 -15.43 -19.09 -7.02
CA LEU A 92 -16.61 -18.43 -6.46
C LEU A 92 -17.56 -19.44 -5.78
N ASN A 93 -17.71 -20.63 -6.34
CA ASN A 93 -18.57 -21.68 -5.79
C ASN A 93 -17.97 -22.40 -4.58
N ASP A 94 -16.63 -22.45 -4.49
CA ASP A 94 -15.90 -23.06 -3.37
C ASP A 94 -15.83 -22.13 -2.14
N GLY A 95 -16.49 -20.96 -2.20
CA GLY A 95 -16.57 -20.02 -1.07
C GLY A 95 -15.32 -19.18 -0.85
N GLU A 96 -14.46 -19.03 -1.88
CA GLU A 96 -13.33 -18.10 -1.76
C GLU A 96 -13.83 -16.67 -1.55
N TYR A 97 -13.24 -16.00 -0.56
CA TYR A 97 -13.53 -14.60 -0.33
C TYR A 97 -12.98 -13.78 -1.49
N VAL A 98 -13.88 -13.24 -2.31
CA VAL A 98 -13.56 -12.42 -3.49
C VAL A 98 -12.54 -11.32 -3.19
N LEU A 99 -12.58 -10.75 -1.98
CA LEU A 99 -11.66 -9.70 -1.55
C LEU A 99 -10.24 -10.19 -1.29
N MET A 100 -10.03 -11.48 -1.00
CA MET A 100 -8.69 -12.05 -0.85
C MET A 100 -7.89 -11.94 -2.16
N SER A 101 -8.59 -12.01 -3.30
CA SER A 101 -7.98 -11.84 -4.61
C SER A 101 -7.36 -10.46 -4.81
N LEU A 102 -7.72 -9.44 -4.02
CA LEU A 102 -7.01 -8.16 -4.02
C LEU A 102 -5.55 -8.33 -3.61
N LEU A 103 -5.29 -9.14 -2.58
CA LEU A 103 -3.93 -9.41 -2.10
C LEU A 103 -3.17 -10.22 -3.15
N ASP A 104 -3.78 -11.28 -3.67
CA ASP A 104 -3.15 -12.16 -4.68
C ASP A 104 -2.78 -11.38 -5.95
N LEU A 105 -3.60 -10.41 -6.36
CA LEU A 105 -3.31 -9.57 -7.54
C LEU A 105 -2.26 -8.48 -7.27
N ALA A 106 -1.97 -8.15 -6.01
CA ALA A 106 -0.99 -7.11 -5.67
C ALA A 106 0.45 -7.47 -6.04
N VAL A 107 0.74 -8.75 -6.31
CA VAL A 107 2.05 -9.17 -6.86
C VAL A 107 2.26 -8.64 -8.28
N ASN A 108 1.20 -8.23 -8.98
CA ASN A 108 1.30 -7.62 -10.29
C ASN A 108 1.41 -6.09 -10.15
N PRO A 109 2.54 -5.47 -10.55
CA PRO A 109 2.71 -4.02 -10.51
C PRO A 109 1.58 -3.24 -11.21
N ASP A 110 1.07 -3.76 -12.31
CA ASP A 110 0.06 -3.08 -13.14
C ASP A 110 -1.36 -3.22 -12.58
N PHE A 111 -1.59 -4.13 -11.61
CA PHE A 111 -2.92 -4.35 -11.04
C PHE A 111 -3.45 -3.10 -10.34
N PHE A 112 -2.70 -2.55 -9.39
CA PHE A 112 -3.14 -1.37 -8.65
C PHE A 112 -3.34 -0.15 -9.55
N LEU A 113 -2.49 -0.02 -10.57
CA LEU A 113 -2.61 1.04 -11.57
C LEU A 113 -3.86 0.93 -12.45
N SER A 114 -4.46 -0.27 -12.52
CA SER A 114 -5.75 -0.47 -13.20
C SER A 114 -6.96 -0.01 -12.38
N LEU A 115 -6.77 0.29 -11.09
CA LEU A 115 -7.79 0.81 -10.19
C LEU A 115 -7.80 2.35 -10.24
N PRO A 116 -8.90 3.03 -9.87
CA PRO A 116 -8.91 4.48 -9.70
C PRO A 116 -8.02 4.86 -8.52
N HIS A 117 -6.76 5.19 -8.80
CA HIS A 117 -5.73 5.45 -7.79
C HIS A 117 -5.24 6.89 -7.85
N LYS A 118 -4.74 7.38 -6.71
CA LYS A 118 -4.06 8.67 -6.58
C LYS A 118 -3.00 8.58 -5.48
N PRO A 119 -1.93 9.40 -5.51
CA PRO A 119 -1.01 9.49 -4.38
C PRO A 119 -1.76 9.95 -3.12
N VAL A 120 -1.38 9.39 -1.97
CA VAL A 120 -1.82 9.89 -0.67
C VAL A 120 -1.25 11.29 -0.45
N ASP A 121 -2.03 12.18 0.16
CA ASP A 121 -1.60 13.53 0.46
C ASP A 121 -0.34 13.50 1.36
N PRO A 122 0.81 14.04 0.89
CA PRO A 122 2.04 14.07 1.68
C PRO A 122 1.94 14.94 2.94
N GLY A 123 0.90 15.77 3.06
CA GLY A 123 0.59 16.56 4.25
C GLY A 123 -0.06 15.77 5.39
N LEU A 124 -0.52 14.53 5.16
CA LEU A 124 -1.09 13.72 6.23
C LEU A 124 -0.06 13.40 7.31
N GLN A 125 -0.48 13.50 8.56
CA GLN A 125 0.37 13.21 9.72
C GLN A 125 0.53 11.71 9.92
N LEU A 126 1.71 11.29 10.36
CA LEU A 126 1.95 9.90 10.73
C LEU A 126 1.32 9.59 12.10
N TRP A 127 1.50 10.49 13.07
CA TRP A 127 0.98 10.39 14.44
C TRP A 127 0.60 11.77 15.02
N GLU A 128 -0.16 11.74 16.11
CA GLU A 128 -0.49 12.89 16.96
C GLU A 128 0.62 13.20 17.98
N ASP A 129 0.47 14.28 18.75
CA ASP A 129 1.48 14.75 19.72
C ASP A 129 1.81 13.71 20.83
N ASP A 130 0.89 12.79 21.10
CA ASP A 130 1.03 11.70 22.06
C ASP A 130 1.60 10.41 21.42
N TYR A 131 2.05 10.49 20.17
CA TYR A 131 2.52 9.40 19.34
C TYR A 131 1.45 8.37 18.94
N THR A 132 0.16 8.69 19.10
CA THR A 132 -0.92 7.89 18.55
C THR A 132 -0.84 7.90 17.02
N ILE A 133 -0.65 6.74 16.41
CA ILE A 133 -0.55 6.59 14.96
C ILE A 133 -1.92 6.80 14.32
N ILE A 134 -2.01 7.72 13.34
CA ILE A 134 -3.30 8.15 12.76
C ILE A 134 -3.36 8.14 11.23
N LEU A 135 -2.32 7.67 10.52
CA LEU A 135 -2.29 7.75 9.06
C LEU A 135 -3.46 7.03 8.38
N VAL A 136 -3.66 5.74 8.69
CA VAL A 136 -4.78 4.96 8.11
C VAL A 136 -6.12 5.48 8.63
N ALA A 137 -6.19 5.96 9.86
CA ALA A 137 -7.40 6.55 10.44
C ALA A 137 -7.85 7.82 9.68
N GLN A 138 -6.91 8.70 9.31
CA GLN A 138 -7.19 9.87 8.47
C GLN A 138 -7.71 9.46 7.08
N LEU A 139 -7.11 8.42 6.49
CA LEU A 139 -7.55 7.88 5.21
C LEU A 139 -8.94 7.21 5.32
N ALA A 140 -9.21 6.50 6.40
CA ALA A 140 -10.45 5.77 6.62
C ALA A 140 -11.61 6.64 7.13
N SER A 141 -11.42 7.96 7.28
CA SER A 141 -12.45 8.84 7.85
C SER A 141 -13.67 9.00 6.91
N PRO A 142 -14.92 8.86 7.42
CA PRO A 142 -15.28 8.50 8.80
C PRO A 142 -15.05 7.02 9.12
N ILE A 143 -14.46 6.74 10.29
CA ILE A 143 -14.07 5.38 10.68
C ILE A 143 -15.30 4.54 11.04
N THR A 144 -15.52 3.45 10.30
CA THR A 144 -16.60 2.49 10.61
C THR A 144 -16.11 1.17 11.23
N GLN A 145 -14.82 0.87 11.12
CA GLN A 145 -14.20 -0.38 11.59
C GLN A 145 -12.90 -0.08 12.35
N ARG A 146 -13.00 0.25 13.64
CA ARG A 146 -11.85 0.74 14.42
C ARG A 146 -10.72 -0.28 14.56
N GLU A 147 -11.06 -1.54 14.85
CA GLU A 147 -10.09 -2.64 15.00
C GLU A 147 -9.34 -2.89 13.68
N ALA A 148 -10.07 -3.00 12.57
CA ALA A 148 -9.46 -3.21 11.25
C ALA A 148 -8.57 -2.03 10.80
N VAL A 149 -8.93 -0.79 11.18
CA VAL A 149 -8.06 0.38 10.98
C VAL A 149 -6.79 0.24 11.79
N GLN A 150 -6.87 -0.16 13.05
CA GLN A 150 -5.72 -0.35 13.92
C GLN A 150 -4.79 -1.45 13.37
N ASP A 151 -5.32 -2.62 13.04
CA ASP A 151 -4.53 -3.74 12.52
C ASP A 151 -3.79 -3.37 11.22
N LEU A 152 -4.48 -2.67 10.30
CA LEU A 152 -3.84 -2.22 9.05
C LEU A 152 -2.81 -1.10 9.31
N THR A 153 -3.04 -0.26 10.31
CA THR A 153 -2.08 0.78 10.75
C THR A 153 -0.80 0.13 11.26
N GLU A 154 -0.92 -0.84 12.16
CA GLU A 154 0.21 -1.57 12.73
C GLU A 154 1.00 -2.29 11.62
N ALA A 155 0.31 -2.94 10.68
CA ALA A 155 0.95 -3.59 9.53
C ALA A 155 1.73 -2.61 8.64
N LEU A 156 1.15 -1.45 8.33
CA LEU A 156 1.82 -0.42 7.54
C LEU A 156 3.07 0.11 8.24
N PHE A 157 2.99 0.39 9.54
CA PHE A 157 4.11 0.91 10.32
C PHE A 157 5.21 -0.14 10.55
N HIS A 158 4.85 -1.43 10.59
CA HIS A 158 5.83 -2.50 10.62
C HIS A 158 6.63 -2.62 9.31
N TRP A 159 5.97 -2.35 8.17
CA TRP A 159 6.65 -2.31 6.88
C TRP A 159 7.53 -1.06 6.70
N MET A 160 7.11 0.08 7.26
CA MET A 160 7.87 1.32 7.19
C MET A 160 9.23 1.22 7.89
N ASP A 161 10.20 1.99 7.40
CA ASP A 161 11.57 1.97 7.91
C ASP A 161 11.66 2.45 9.36
N SER A 162 11.95 1.53 10.28
CA SER A 162 11.97 1.82 11.71
C SER A 162 13.04 2.84 12.11
N GLU A 163 14.18 2.90 11.40
CA GLU A 163 15.22 3.92 11.63
C GLU A 163 14.66 5.32 11.33
N LEU A 164 13.96 5.44 10.20
CA LEU A 164 13.34 6.70 9.80
C LEU A 164 12.20 7.11 10.72
N LEU A 165 11.37 6.15 11.15
CA LEU A 165 10.28 6.40 12.09
C LEU A 165 10.82 6.88 13.45
N LEU A 166 11.87 6.25 13.98
CA LEU A 166 12.53 6.67 15.22
C LEU A 166 13.11 8.09 15.10
N PHE A 167 13.83 8.37 14.01
CA PHE A 167 14.34 9.71 13.74
C PHE A 167 13.21 10.76 13.70
N LEU A 168 12.14 10.49 12.95
CA LEU A 168 11.01 11.42 12.86
C LEU A 168 10.37 11.62 14.23
N ARG A 169 10.23 10.59 15.05
CA ARG A 169 9.65 10.66 16.39
C ARG A 169 10.46 11.54 17.33
N ASP A 170 11.78 11.38 17.28
CA ASP A 170 12.68 12.01 18.25
C ASP A 170 13.00 13.47 17.86
N HIS A 171 12.87 13.83 16.58
CA HIS A 171 13.30 15.13 16.06
C HIS A 171 12.16 15.98 15.44
N ILE A 172 11.06 15.37 15.01
CA ILE A 172 9.96 16.06 14.31
C ILE A 172 8.66 15.83 15.09
N GLY A 173 8.17 16.86 15.80
CA GLY A 173 7.00 16.72 16.68
C GLY A 173 5.75 16.16 15.99
N ARG A 174 5.39 16.67 14.81
CA ARG A 174 4.25 16.21 14.01
C ARG A 174 4.69 15.86 12.58
N PRO A 175 5.31 14.70 12.36
CA PRO A 175 5.87 14.38 11.07
C PRO A 175 4.78 13.99 10.08
N THR A 176 4.98 14.40 8.84
CA THR A 176 4.07 14.07 7.74
C THR A 176 4.59 12.92 6.90
N LEU A 177 3.68 12.30 6.16
CA LEU A 177 4.03 11.26 5.19
C LEU A 177 5.07 11.73 4.17
N GLY A 178 4.97 13.00 3.74
CA GLY A 178 5.94 13.61 2.83
C GLY A 178 7.37 13.68 3.39
N GLN A 179 7.51 13.96 4.69
CA GLN A 179 8.82 13.95 5.35
C GLN A 179 9.40 12.53 5.41
N TYR A 180 8.58 11.53 5.73
CA TYR A 180 9.00 10.13 5.67
C TYR A 180 9.43 9.72 4.26
N ALA A 181 8.59 9.98 3.24
CA ALA A 181 8.89 9.65 1.85
C ALA A 181 10.17 10.34 1.35
N TYR A 182 10.41 11.59 1.77
CA TYR A 182 11.65 12.28 1.44
C TYR A 182 12.90 11.63 2.04
N LEU A 183 12.83 11.14 3.27
CA LEU A 183 13.94 10.40 3.86
C LEU A 183 14.11 9.02 3.20
N ARG A 184 13.00 8.32 2.96
CA ARG A 184 12.98 6.97 2.37
C ARG A 184 13.50 6.94 0.94
N ALA A 185 13.23 7.98 0.16
CA ALA A 185 13.74 8.12 -1.21
C ALA A 185 15.26 8.39 -1.29
N ALA A 186 16.00 8.44 -0.17
CA ALA A 186 17.46 8.53 -0.18
C ALA A 186 18.09 7.17 -0.47
N GLN A 187 18.67 7.03 -1.66
CA GLN A 187 19.24 5.76 -2.16
C GLN A 187 20.55 5.37 -1.47
N THR A 188 21.26 6.32 -0.83
CA THR A 188 22.51 6.04 -0.11
C THR A 188 22.42 6.49 1.35
N PRO A 189 23.14 5.81 2.26
CA PRO A 189 23.22 6.22 3.67
C PRO A 189 23.70 7.66 3.86
N GLU A 190 24.66 8.11 3.05
CA GLU A 190 25.21 9.46 3.13
C GLU A 190 24.16 10.51 2.74
N THR A 191 23.40 10.24 1.67
CA THR A 191 22.31 11.11 1.24
C THR A 191 21.22 11.16 2.31
N ARG A 192 20.90 10.01 2.92
CA ARG A 192 19.92 9.93 4.02
C ARG A 192 20.36 10.76 5.22
N ALA A 193 21.61 10.62 5.66
CA ALA A 193 22.17 11.39 6.76
C ALA A 193 22.27 12.90 6.46
N GLN A 194 22.48 13.29 5.21
CA GLN A 194 22.39 14.69 4.79
C GLN A 194 20.95 15.22 4.89
N ARG A 195 19.96 14.44 4.41
CA ARG A 195 18.53 14.81 4.47
C ARG A 195 18.02 14.91 5.90
N MET A 196 18.42 14.00 6.78
CA MET A 196 18.10 14.04 8.22
C MET A 196 18.61 15.33 8.86
N ARG A 197 19.90 15.64 8.71
CA ARG A 197 20.51 16.88 9.22
C ARG A 197 19.83 18.14 8.68
N ALA A 198 19.49 18.15 7.39
CA ALA A 198 18.77 19.26 6.79
C ALA A 198 17.38 19.45 7.44
N MET A 199 16.68 18.36 7.75
CA MET A 199 15.36 18.40 8.36
C MET A 199 15.39 18.89 9.82
N GLU A 200 16.43 18.51 10.59
CA GLU A 200 16.64 19.03 11.95
C GLU A 200 16.89 20.54 11.98
N SER A 201 17.58 21.05 10.96
CA SER A 201 17.92 22.47 10.84
C SER A 201 16.81 23.34 10.24
N ALA A 202 15.78 22.73 9.66
CA ALA A 202 14.70 23.43 8.98
C ALA A 202 13.60 23.84 9.99
N PRO A 203 13.10 25.09 9.95
CA PRO A 203 11.96 25.48 10.77
C PRO A 203 10.75 24.62 10.42
N SER A 204 10.04 24.11 11.43
CA SER A 204 8.89 23.20 11.32
C SER A 204 7.78 23.65 10.37
N HIS A 205 7.68 24.95 10.09
CA HIS A 205 6.70 25.57 9.19
C HIS A 205 7.11 25.63 7.71
N CYS A 206 8.35 25.28 7.35
CA CYS A 206 8.83 25.30 5.95
C CYS A 206 8.76 23.92 5.25
N CYS A 207 8.47 22.85 5.99
CA CYS A 207 8.77 21.48 5.55
C CYS A 207 7.66 20.78 4.74
N SER A 208 6.38 21.18 4.85
CA SER A 208 5.28 20.43 4.21
C SER A 208 5.24 20.53 2.68
N GLY A 209 5.81 21.61 2.11
CA GLY A 209 5.85 21.84 0.66
C GLY A 209 7.19 21.53 -0.02
N LEU A 210 8.31 21.62 0.70
CA LEU A 210 9.66 21.50 0.10
C LEU A 210 10.06 20.05 -0.25
N TYR A 211 9.42 19.07 0.41
CA TYR A 211 9.74 17.66 0.26
C TYR A 211 8.89 16.93 -0.80
N GLN A 212 8.10 17.67 -1.58
CA GLN A 212 7.14 17.19 -2.59
C GLN A 212 7.75 16.58 -3.88
N ARG A 213 9.00 16.07 -3.86
CA ARG A 213 9.58 15.46 -5.07
C ARG A 213 9.01 14.05 -5.29
N ILE A 214 7.79 14.00 -5.80
CA ILE A 214 7.22 12.84 -6.48
C ILE A 214 8.12 12.60 -7.70
N SER A 215 8.81 11.46 -7.72
CA SER A 215 9.56 11.03 -8.90
C SER A 215 8.61 11.05 -10.11
N LEU A 216 8.96 11.75 -11.19
CA LEU A 216 8.17 11.78 -12.45
C LEU A 216 8.06 10.40 -13.13
N LYS A 217 8.73 9.36 -12.59
CA LYS A 217 8.52 7.94 -12.94
C LYS A 217 7.46 7.25 -12.05
N ALA A 218 6.71 8.03 -11.28
CA ALA A 218 5.77 7.61 -10.24
C ALA A 218 4.80 6.52 -10.70
N GLY A 219 4.78 5.42 -9.94
CA GLY A 219 3.69 4.45 -9.96
C GLY A 219 4.12 3.01 -10.25
N ARG A 220 5.38 2.75 -10.63
CA ARG A 220 5.85 1.36 -10.78
C ARG A 220 6.77 0.98 -9.62
N PRO A 221 6.46 -0.08 -8.85
CA PRO A 221 7.46 -0.69 -8.00
C PRO A 221 8.66 -1.13 -8.84
N ALA A 222 9.86 -1.15 -8.25
CA ALA A 222 11.05 -1.53 -8.98
C ALA A 222 10.88 -2.96 -9.50
N ARG A 223 11.00 -3.15 -10.82
CA ARG A 223 11.09 -4.51 -11.36
C ARG A 223 12.46 -5.03 -10.93
N HIS A 224 12.50 -6.03 -10.06
CA HIS A 224 13.71 -6.82 -9.86
C HIS A 224 14.03 -7.48 -11.22
N CYS A 225 14.95 -6.88 -11.97
CA CYS A 225 15.67 -7.56 -13.02
C CYS A 225 16.79 -8.33 -12.31
N GLU A 226 16.66 -9.65 -12.25
CA GLU A 226 17.79 -10.53 -11.99
C GLU A 226 18.88 -10.24 -13.04
N ALA A 227 20.11 -10.10 -12.55
CA ALA A 227 21.32 -9.99 -13.36
C ALA A 227 21.76 -11.38 -13.85
#